data_AF-A0A1F9BM53-F1
#
_entry.id   AF-A0A1F9BM53-F1
#
_cell.length_a   1.000
_cell.length_b   1.000
_cell.length_c   1.000
_cell.angle_alpha   90.00
_cell.angle_beta   90.00
_cell.angle_gamma   90.00
#
_symmetry.space_group_name_H-M   'P 1'
#
loop_
_entity.id
_entity.type
_entity.pdbx_description
1 polymer ?
#
loop_
_entity_poly.entity_id
_entity_poly.type
_entity_poly.pdbx_seq_one_letter_code
_entity_poly.pdbx_strand_id
1 'polypeptide(L)'
;MLGLGFLFGLGRRLLAGPVADSGLLPAGYYRHLTLAALEAEDFPEALHYLPWAEDPVLAQLLILRLRLLTARHRQQRQALLYLLSQEPPEEQKEKYYTLLTQEDRALELLGQYEDLAWNFLRGGPGEISEQ
;
A
#
# COMPACT_ATOMS: atom_id res chain seq x y z
N MET A 1 -11.32 -16.55 -3.72
CA MET A 1 -9.86 -16.66 -3.56
C MET A 1 -9.42 -15.59 -2.57
N LEU A 2 -9.60 -15.89 -1.28
CA LEU A 2 -9.38 -14.99 -0.14
C LEU A 2 -7.91 -15.06 0.30
N GLY A 3 -7.28 -13.89 0.48
CA GLY A 3 -6.42 -13.61 1.64
C GLY A 3 -5.14 -14.43 1.84
N LEU A 4 -4.51 -14.99 0.81
CA LEU A 4 -3.23 -15.71 0.93
C LEU A 4 -1.97 -14.82 0.83
N GLY A 5 -2.12 -13.49 0.83
CA GLY A 5 -0.99 -12.54 0.83
C GLY A 5 -0.50 -12.13 2.22
N PHE A 6 -1.34 -12.24 3.26
CA PHE A 6 -1.05 -11.64 4.57
C PHE A 6 -0.09 -12.46 5.45
N LEU A 7 0.15 -13.74 5.11
CA LEU A 7 0.93 -14.66 5.95
C LEU A 7 2.42 -14.75 5.57
N PHE A 8 2.85 -14.17 4.45
CA PHE A 8 4.26 -14.24 4.04
C PHE A 8 5.15 -13.13 4.63
N GLY A 9 4.57 -12.03 5.14
CA GLY A 9 5.33 -10.90 5.72
C GLY A 9 5.87 -11.14 7.14
N LEU A 10 5.26 -12.04 7.91
CA LEU A 10 5.66 -12.30 9.31
C LEU A 10 6.97 -13.09 9.44
N GLY A 11 7.39 -13.81 8.40
CA GLY A 11 8.59 -14.66 8.45
C GLY A 11 9.93 -13.90 8.41
N ARG A 12 9.98 -12.71 7.80
CA ARG A 12 11.23 -11.94 7.63
C ARG A 12 11.54 -10.98 8.78
N ARG A 13 10.56 -10.67 9.64
CA ARG A 13 10.66 -9.66 10.69
C ARG A 13 11.60 -10.03 11.87
N LEU A 14 12.04 -11.28 11.95
CA LEU A 14 12.81 -11.79 13.11
C LEU A 14 14.33 -11.76 12.96
N LEU A 15 14.89 -11.44 11.78
CA LEU A 15 16.35 -11.53 11.57
C LEU A 15 17.06 -10.20 11.29
N ALA A 16 16.35 -9.07 11.13
CA ALA A 16 16.97 -7.77 10.82
C ALA A 16 16.38 -6.56 11.58
N GLY A 17 15.49 -6.80 12.54
CA GLY A 17 14.66 -5.76 13.17
C GLY A 17 15.39 -4.62 13.90
N PRO A 18 16.43 -4.84 14.72
CA PRO A 18 16.87 -3.77 15.63
C PRO A 18 17.81 -2.72 15.00
N VAL A 19 18.38 -2.95 13.81
CA VAL A 19 19.34 -2.02 13.18
C VAL A 19 18.68 -1.19 12.07
N ALA A 20 17.69 -1.74 11.36
CA ALA A 20 16.99 -1.04 10.29
C ALA A 20 16.21 0.19 10.79
N ASP A 21 15.62 0.09 11.99
CA ASP A 21 14.81 1.16 12.59
C ASP A 21 15.61 2.40 13.04
N SER A 22 16.94 2.36 12.96
CA SER A 22 17.82 3.47 13.39
C SER A 22 18.14 4.50 12.29
N GLY A 23 17.82 4.21 11.02
CA GLY A 23 18.27 5.02 9.89
C GLY A 23 19.77 4.92 9.58
N LEU A 24 20.54 4.09 10.31
CA LEU A 24 22.01 4.04 10.25
C LEU A 24 22.56 3.17 9.11
N LEU A 25 21.69 2.50 8.35
CA LEU A 25 22.12 1.60 7.28
C LEU A 25 22.31 2.37 5.95
N PRO A 26 23.14 1.87 5.03
CA PRO A 26 23.31 2.52 3.73
C PRO A 26 21.98 2.64 2.99
N ALA A 27 21.75 3.73 2.25
CA ALA A 27 20.53 3.94 1.46
C ALA A 27 20.16 2.76 0.54
N GLY A 28 21.18 2.06 0.00
CA GLY A 28 20.98 0.84 -0.79
C GLY A 28 20.29 -0.31 -0.04
N TYR A 29 20.45 -0.39 1.28
CA TYR A 29 19.76 -1.36 2.13
C TYR A 29 18.27 -1.02 2.24
N TYR A 30 17.93 0.25 2.53
CA TYR A 30 16.54 0.72 2.60
C TYR A 30 15.82 0.63 1.26
N ARG A 31 16.54 0.85 0.15
CA ARG A 31 16.03 0.58 -1.19
C ARG A 31 15.64 -0.89 -1.36
N HIS A 32 16.48 -1.83 -0.93
CA HIS A 32 16.16 -3.25 -0.99
C HIS A 32 14.93 -3.60 -0.14
N LEU A 33 14.84 -3.06 1.08
CA LEU A 33 13.67 -3.28 1.94
C LEU A 33 12.38 -2.71 1.35
N THR A 34 12.44 -1.48 0.82
CA THR A 34 11.30 -0.84 0.15
C THR A 34 10.84 -1.67 -1.05
N LEU A 35 11.77 -2.16 -1.88
CA LEU A 35 11.43 -3.04 -3.00
C LEU A 35 10.82 -4.37 -2.55
N ALA A 36 11.38 -5.00 -1.53
CA ALA A 36 10.85 -6.26 -1.00
C ALA A 36 9.42 -6.08 -0.45
N ALA A 37 9.16 -4.98 0.25
CA ALA A 37 7.83 -4.64 0.74
C ALA A 37 6.85 -4.36 -0.43
N LEU A 38 7.29 -3.63 -1.46
CA LEU A 38 6.50 -3.39 -2.67
C LEU A 38 6.16 -4.67 -3.43
N GLU A 39 7.09 -5.62 -3.52
CA GLU A 39 6.87 -6.94 -4.12
C GLU A 39 5.85 -7.77 -3.33
N ALA A 40 5.86 -7.64 -2.00
CA ALA A 40 4.91 -8.29 -1.10
C ALA A 40 3.55 -7.58 -0.99
N GLU A 41 3.36 -6.45 -1.69
CA GLU A 41 2.20 -5.56 -1.54
C GLU A 41 2.00 -5.02 -0.10
N ASP A 42 3.08 -4.97 0.69
CA ASP A 42 3.11 -4.34 2.02
C ASP A 42 3.38 -2.84 1.88
N PHE A 43 2.35 -2.08 1.47
CA PHE A 43 2.44 -0.64 1.29
C PHE A 43 2.81 0.14 2.57
N PRO A 44 2.32 -0.23 3.77
CA PRO A 44 2.77 0.38 5.02
C PRO A 44 4.28 0.23 5.24
N GLU A 45 4.82 -0.97 5.06
CA GLU A 45 6.25 -1.22 5.25
C GLU A 45 7.09 -0.54 4.15
N ALA A 46 6.60 -0.52 2.91
CA ALA A 46 7.24 0.23 1.83
C ALA A 46 7.31 1.73 2.14
N LEU A 47 6.20 2.33 2.59
CA LEU A 47 6.14 3.74 3.01
C LEU A 47 7.03 4.03 4.21
N HIS A 48 7.15 3.08 5.13
CA HIS A 48 8.02 3.20 6.29
C HIS A 48 9.48 3.37 5.86
N TYR A 49 10.01 2.50 4.98
CA TYR A 49 11.42 2.55 4.59
C TYR A 49 11.76 3.60 3.52
N LEU A 50 10.75 4.06 2.77
CA LEU A 50 10.91 4.97 1.64
C LEU A 50 11.75 6.23 1.95
N PRO A 51 11.61 6.91 3.10
CA PRO A 51 12.39 8.11 3.41
C PRO A 51 13.90 7.89 3.48
N TRP A 52 14.34 6.71 3.90
CA TRP A 52 15.77 6.39 4.05
C TRP A 52 16.38 5.78 2.78
N ALA A 53 15.56 5.42 1.80
CA ALA A 53 16.05 4.89 0.52
C ALA A 53 16.63 5.98 -0.39
N GLU A 54 16.27 7.26 -0.16
CA GLU A 54 16.70 8.43 -0.96
C GLU A 54 16.50 8.27 -2.48
N ASP A 55 15.57 7.41 -2.89
CA ASP A 55 15.35 7.06 -4.29
C ASP A 55 13.93 7.47 -4.71
N PRO A 56 13.77 8.60 -5.45
CA PRO A 56 12.46 9.08 -5.87
C PRO A 56 11.76 8.13 -6.84
N VAL A 57 12.49 7.22 -7.50
CA VAL A 57 11.90 6.21 -8.39
C VAL A 57 11.07 5.21 -7.58
N LEU A 58 11.48 4.88 -6.34
CA LEU A 58 10.71 3.98 -5.48
C LEU A 58 9.35 4.57 -5.11
N ALA A 59 9.31 5.88 -4.83
CA ALA A 59 8.06 6.58 -4.53
C ALA A 59 7.13 6.61 -5.75
N GLN A 60 7.68 6.86 -6.94
CA GLN A 60 6.91 6.79 -8.20
C GLN A 60 6.38 5.37 -8.45
N LEU A 61 7.18 4.33 -8.20
CA LEU A 61 6.76 2.94 -8.34
C LEU A 61 5.64 2.59 -7.36
N LEU A 62 5.76 3.03 -6.11
CA LEU A 62 4.73 2.88 -5.08
C LEU A 62 3.41 3.54 -5.53
N ILE A 63 3.45 4.80 -5.99
CA ILE A 63 2.26 5.51 -6.49
C ILE A 63 1.63 4.76 -7.66
N LEU A 64 2.45 4.31 -8.62
CA LEU A 64 1.95 3.55 -9.77
C LEU A 64 1.24 2.26 -9.32
N ARG A 65 1.84 1.51 -8.39
CA ARG A 65 1.25 0.29 -7.83
C ARG A 65 -0.07 0.56 -7.11
N LEU A 66 -0.10 1.59 -6.27
CA LEU A 66 -1.33 2.01 -5.57
C LEU A 66 -2.43 2.35 -6.56
N ARG A 67 -2.14 3.13 -7.61
CA ARG A 67 -3.12 3.50 -8.65
C ARG A 67 -3.67 2.30 -9.41
N LEU A 68 -2.80 1.34 -9.76
CA LEU A 68 -3.23 0.10 -10.42
C LEU A 68 -4.18 -0.69 -9.51
N LEU A 69 -3.86 -0.79 -8.22
CA LEU A 69 -4.69 -1.48 -7.25
C LEU A 69 -6.02 -0.75 -7.00
N THR A 70 -6.00 0.58 -6.88
CA THR A 70 -7.20 1.43 -6.80
C THR A 70 -8.09 1.25 -8.01
N ALA A 71 -7.53 1.20 -9.22
CA ALA A 71 -8.31 0.96 -10.44
C ALA A 71 -9.01 -0.40 -10.41
N ARG A 72 -8.33 -1.43 -9.93
CA ARG A 72 -8.90 -2.78 -9.74
C ARG A 72 -10.06 -2.77 -8.73
N HIS A 73 -9.88 -2.17 -7.56
CA HIS A 73 -10.94 -2.06 -6.55
C HIS A 73 -12.13 -1.25 -7.06
N ARG A 74 -11.90 -0.17 -7.81
CA ARG A 74 -12.99 0.59 -8.46
C ARG A 74 -13.78 -0.26 -9.44
N GLN A 75 -13.11 -1.09 -10.24
CA GLN A 75 -13.77 -2.01 -11.17
C GLN A 75 -14.59 -3.07 -10.42
N GLN A 76 -14.05 -3.64 -9.34
CA GLN A 76 -14.75 -4.62 -8.50
C GLN A 76 -15.99 -4.00 -7.85
N ARG A 77 -15.86 -2.80 -7.30
CA ARG A 77 -16.96 -2.01 -6.75
C ARG A 77 -18.07 -1.77 -7.77
N GLN A 78 -17.72 -1.36 -8.99
CA GLN A 78 -18.70 -1.17 -10.07
C GLN A 78 -19.41 -2.48 -10.45
N ALA A 79 -18.69 -3.59 -10.49
CA ALA A 79 -19.29 -4.90 -10.74
C ALA A 79 -20.27 -5.31 -9.62
N LEU A 80 -19.94 -5.04 -8.36
CA LEU A 80 -20.84 -5.30 -7.23
C LEU A 80 -22.11 -4.44 -7.28
N LEU A 81 -21.96 -3.15 -7.60
CA LEU A 81 -23.12 -2.25 -7.79
C LEU A 81 -24.01 -2.72 -8.94
N TYR A 82 -23.41 -3.17 -10.04
CA TYR A 82 -24.15 -3.76 -11.15
C TYR A 82 -24.91 -5.01 -10.70
N LEU A 83 -24.28 -5.93 -9.95
CA LEU A 83 -24.96 -7.13 -9.45
C LEU A 83 -26.10 -6.79 -8.47
N LEU A 84 -25.91 -5.80 -7.59
CA LEU A 84 -26.97 -5.32 -6.69
C LEU A 84 -28.15 -4.70 -7.45
N SER A 85 -27.89 -4.04 -8.59
CA SER A 85 -28.93 -3.45 -9.43
C SER A 85 -29.83 -4.49 -10.13
N GLN A 86 -29.37 -5.74 -10.23
CA GLN A 86 -30.14 -6.86 -10.80
C GLN A 86 -31.10 -7.50 -9.79
N GLU A 87 -31.34 -6.85 -8.64
CA GLU A 87 -32.21 -7.32 -7.55
C GLU A 87 -31.97 -8.79 -7.15
N PRO A 88 -30.74 -9.13 -6.69
CA PRO A 88 -30.43 -10.50 -6.32
C PRO A 88 -31.24 -10.95 -5.10
N PRO A 89 -31.33 -12.26 -4.81
CA PRO A 89 -31.99 -12.75 -3.60
C PRO A 89 -31.45 -12.09 -2.33
N GLU A 90 -32.27 -11.93 -1.29
CA GLU A 90 -31.89 -11.23 -0.03
C GLU A 90 -30.60 -11.78 0.60
N GLU A 91 -30.40 -13.10 0.59
CA GLU A 91 -29.18 -13.74 1.08
C GLU A 91 -27.90 -13.32 0.32
N GLN A 92 -28.04 -12.96 -0.97
CA GLN A 92 -26.93 -12.48 -1.80
C GLN A 92 -26.76 -10.96 -1.67
N LYS A 93 -27.85 -10.21 -1.48
CA LYS A 93 -27.79 -8.77 -1.22
C LYS A 93 -26.91 -8.45 -0.02
N GLU A 94 -27.11 -9.13 1.10
CA GLU A 94 -26.30 -8.91 2.32
C GLU A 94 -24.80 -9.17 2.08
N LYS A 95 -24.48 -10.25 1.35
CA LYS A 95 -23.10 -10.57 0.95
C LYS A 95 -22.51 -9.49 0.06
N TYR A 96 -23.24 -9.02 -0.93
CA TYR A 96 -22.77 -7.96 -1.83
C TYR A 96 -22.60 -6.62 -1.11
N TYR A 97 -23.46 -6.25 -0.16
CA TYR A 97 -23.26 -5.06 0.67
C TYR A 97 -22.03 -5.17 1.56
N THR A 98 -21.77 -6.35 2.13
CA THR A 98 -20.56 -6.61 2.90
C THR A 98 -19.30 -6.43 2.04
N LEU A 99 -19.28 -7.04 0.85
CA LEU A 99 -18.18 -6.89 -0.10
C LEU A 99 -18.03 -5.42 -0.53
N LEU A 100 -19.13 -4.72 -0.82
CA LEU A 100 -19.09 -3.32 -1.22
C LEU A 100 -18.45 -2.44 -0.13
N THR A 101 -18.80 -2.69 1.14
CA THR A 101 -18.20 -2.00 2.30
C THR A 101 -16.70 -2.26 2.40
N GLN A 102 -16.26 -3.48 2.12
CA GLN A 102 -14.83 -3.84 2.10
C GLN A 102 -14.09 -3.13 0.97
N GLU A 103 -14.67 -3.06 -0.23
CA GLU A 103 -14.11 -2.35 -1.37
C GLU A 103 -13.99 -0.84 -1.08
N ASP A 104 -15.03 -0.23 -0.50
CA ASP A 104 -15.02 1.19 -0.12
C ASP A 104 -13.91 1.49 0.90
N ARG A 105 -13.75 0.64 1.92
CA ARG A 105 -12.68 0.77 2.91
C ARG A 105 -11.29 0.57 2.31
N ALA A 106 -11.14 -0.37 1.38
CA ALA A 106 -9.87 -0.59 0.68
C ALA A 106 -9.49 0.65 -0.15
N LEU A 107 -10.46 1.24 -0.88
CA LEU A 107 -10.25 2.45 -1.66
C LEU A 107 -9.84 3.65 -0.78
N GLU A 108 -10.44 3.79 0.41
CA GLU A 108 -10.06 4.83 1.37
C GLU A 108 -8.61 4.67 1.83
N LEU A 109 -8.21 3.47 2.25
CA LEU A 109 -6.84 3.18 2.71
C LEU A 109 -5.82 3.41 1.60
N LEU A 110 -6.12 2.97 0.37
CA LEU A 110 -5.23 3.18 -0.78
C LEU A 110 -5.05 4.67 -1.10
N GLY A 111 -6.11 5.47 -0.96
CA GLY A 111 -6.03 6.93 -1.10
C GLY A 111 -5.08 7.55 -0.08
N GLN A 112 -5.18 7.14 1.19
CA GLN A 112 -4.28 7.61 2.25
C GLN A 112 -2.81 7.27 1.96
N TYR A 113 -2.53 6.05 1.49
CA TYR A 113 -1.17 5.66 1.11
C TYR A 113 -0.64 6.41 -0.12
N GLU A 114 -1.50 6.68 -1.11
CA GLU A 114 -1.12 7.48 -2.28
C GLU A 114 -0.76 8.92 -1.85
N ASP A 115 -1.55 9.53 -0.95
CA ASP A 115 -1.25 10.86 -0.43
C ASP A 115 0.08 10.92 0.33
N LEU A 116 0.38 9.91 1.16
CA LEU A 116 1.66 9.80 1.86
C LEU A 116 2.84 9.68 0.88
N ALA A 117 2.70 8.84 -0.16
CA ALA A 117 3.73 8.68 -1.18
C ALA A 117 3.94 9.97 -2.00
N TRP A 118 2.87 10.71 -2.28
CA TRP A 118 2.97 12.03 -2.93
C TRP A 118 3.62 13.08 -2.03
N ASN A 119 3.33 13.08 -0.74
CA ASN A 119 3.95 14.02 0.21
C ASN A 119 5.46 13.81 0.25
N PHE A 120 5.94 12.57 0.16
CA PHE A 120 7.36 12.26 0.04
C PHE A 120 7.97 12.87 -1.25
N LEU A 121 7.33 12.70 -2.41
CA LEU A 121 7.83 13.28 -3.67
C LEU A 121 7.80 14.81 -3.70
N ARG A 122 6.77 15.42 -3.07
CA ARG A 122 6.64 16.88 -2.98
C ARG A 122 7.61 17.49 -1.96
N GLY A 123 8.05 16.71 -0.98
CA GLY A 123 8.98 17.10 0.09
C GLY A 123 10.46 16.82 -0.21
N GLY A 124 10.87 16.67 -1.48
CA GLY A 124 12.29 16.48 -1.85
C GLY A 124 13.22 17.50 -1.19
N PRO A 125 14.50 17.14 -0.95
CA PRO A 125 15.31 17.53 0.22
C PRO A 125 15.26 19.03 0.49
N GLY A 126 14.32 19.43 1.34
CA GLY A 126 14.28 20.75 1.93
C GLY A 126 15.28 20.77 3.08
N GLU A 127 16.44 21.36 2.83
CA GLU A 127 17.29 22.06 3.78
C GLU A 127 17.18 21.55 5.23
N ILE A 128 18.11 20.67 5.61
CA ILE A 128 18.60 20.69 7.00
C ILE A 128 19.28 22.05 7.16
N SER A 129 18.48 23.04 7.53
CA SER A 129 18.94 24.33 8.02
C SER A 129 19.77 24.01 9.26
N GLU A 130 21.08 24.17 9.15
CA GLU A 130 21.97 24.22 10.30
C GLU A 130 21.45 25.30 11.24
N GLN A 131 21.02 24.88 12.44
CA GLN A 131 20.96 25.72 13.63
C GLN A 131 21.73 25.04 14.75
#